data_AF-A0A830EUP9-F1
#
_entry.id   AF-A0A830EUP9-F1
#
_cell.length_a   1.000
_cell.length_b   1.000
_cell.length_c   1.000
_cell.angle_alpha   90.00
_cell.angle_beta   90.00
_cell.angle_gamma   90.00
#
_symmetry.space_group_name_H-M   'P 1'
#
loop_
_entity.id
_entity.type
_entity.pdbx_description
1 polymer ?
#
loop_
_entity_poly.entity_id
_entity_poly.type
_entity_poly.pdbx_seq_one_letter_code
_entity_poly.pdbx_strand_id
1 'polypeptide(L)' 'MSVTQRTGEWTLDEKEPGVYLVKRRGHLQAKVVTDDCEPSETVEYLLEGGVADVIEVETAADAYERFRTLIAERAR' A
#
# COMPACT_ATOMS: atom_id res chain seq x y z
N MET A 1 7.20 -8.07 -12.45
CA MET A 1 5.89 -7.60 -12.95
C MET A 1 5.53 -6.41 -12.09
N SER A 2 5.01 -5.32 -12.66
CA SER A 2 4.61 -4.14 -11.88
C SER A 2 3.09 -4.06 -11.85
N VAL A 3 2.50 -4.32 -10.69
CA VAL A 3 1.09 -4.08 -10.45
C VAL A 3 0.89 -2.59 -10.20
N THR A 4 0.09 -1.92 -11.03
CA THR A 4 -0.44 -0.57 -10.76
C THR A 4 -1.94 -0.58 -10.98
N GLN A 5 -2.70 -0.22 -9.94
CA GLN A 5 -4.15 -0.02 -10.02
C GLN A 5 -4.50 1.44 -9.76
N ARG A 6 -5.49 1.98 -10.50
CA ARG A 6 -5.94 3.37 -10.36
C ARG A 6 -7.44 3.44 -10.12
N THR A 7 -7.84 4.25 -9.15
CA THR A 7 -9.24 4.50 -8.81
C THR A 7 -9.43 5.99 -8.51
N GLY A 8 -9.93 6.74 -9.49
CA GLY A 8 -10.03 8.19 -9.42
C GLY A 8 -8.66 8.84 -9.22
N GLU A 9 -8.50 9.55 -8.10
CA GLU A 9 -7.26 10.23 -7.71
C GLU A 9 -6.27 9.34 -6.94
N TRP A 10 -6.69 8.11 -6.63
CA TRP A 10 -5.92 7.16 -5.84
C TRP A 10 -5.25 6.13 -6.73
N THR A 11 -4.04 5.71 -6.34
CA THR A 11 -3.29 4.63 -6.97
C THR A 11 -2.77 3.65 -5.93
N LEU A 12 -2.71 2.39 -6.31
CA LEU A 12 -2.02 1.31 -5.62
C LEU A 12 -0.89 0.83 -6.53
N ASP A 13 0.35 1.01 -6.12
CA ASP A 13 1.54 0.59 -6.86
C ASP A 13 2.30 -0.46 -6.07
N GLU A 14 2.58 -1.62 -6.65
CA GLU A 14 3.53 -2.57 -6.08
C GLU A 14 4.96 -2.07 -6.34
N LYS A 15 5.68 -1.76 -5.26
CA LYS A 15 7.06 -1.26 -5.34
C LYS A 15 8.04 -2.43 -5.37
N GLU A 16 7.82 -3.39 -4.49
CA GLU A 16 8.64 -4.59 -4.25
C GLU A 16 7.67 -5.75 -3.97
N PRO A 17 8.08 -7.02 -4.13
CA PRO A 17 7.23 -8.16 -3.81
C PRO A 17 6.65 -8.03 -2.41
N GLY A 18 5.33 -8.01 -2.32
CA GLY A 18 4.59 -7.87 -1.08
C GLY A 18 4.57 -6.47 -0.46
N VAL A 19 5.07 -5.43 -1.14
CA VAL A 19 5.01 -4.03 -0.67
C VAL A 19 4.24 -3.17 -1.67
N TYR A 20 3.05 -2.74 -1.24
CA TYR A 20 2.14 -1.92 -2.03
C TYR A 20 2.03 -0.51 -1.48
N LEU A 21 2.15 0.49 -2.35
CA LEU A 21 2.08 1.91 -2.03
C LEU A 21 0.73 2.47 -2.41
N VAL A 22 0.01 3.00 -1.42
CA VAL A 22 -1.24 3.74 -1.64
C VAL A 22 -0.90 5.21 -1.79
N LYS A 23 -1.20 5.81 -2.95
CA LYS A 23 -0.97 7.23 -3.22
C LYS A 23 -2.27 7.95 -3.56
N ARG A 24 -2.36 9.23 -3.24
CA ARG A 24 -3.42 10.15 -3.70
C ARG A 24 -2.78 11.34 -4.39
N ARG A 25 -3.14 11.61 -5.66
CA ARG A 25 -2.55 12.69 -6.46
C ARG A 25 -0.99 12.67 -6.44
N GLY A 26 -0.39 11.49 -6.42
CA GLY A 26 1.06 11.31 -6.36
C GLY A 26 1.70 11.39 -4.97
N HIS A 27 0.95 11.78 -3.93
CA HIS A 27 1.43 11.78 -2.55
C HIS A 27 1.21 10.42 -1.90
N LEU A 28 2.25 9.87 -1.26
CA LEU A 28 2.15 8.63 -0.49
C LEU A 28 1.21 8.83 0.72
N GLN A 29 0.31 7.87 0.93
CA GLN A 29 -0.72 7.94 1.95
C GLN A 29 -0.65 6.77 2.93
N ALA A 30 -0.33 5.57 2.44
CA ALA A 30 -0.14 4.38 3.24
C ALA A 30 0.77 3.39 2.51
N LYS A 31 1.37 2.46 3.26
CA LYS A 31 1.95 1.23 2.71
C LYS A 31 1.09 0.05 3.15
N VAL A 32 0.86 -0.89 2.26
CA VAL A 32 0.23 -2.18 2.55
C VAL A 32 1.27 -3.26 2.30
N VAL A 33 1.49 -4.10 3.29
CA VAL A 33 2.55 -5.12 3.30
C VAL A 33 1.91 -6.49 3.40
N THR A 34 2.35 -7.44 2.57
CA THR A 34 1.87 -8.83 2.57
C THR A 34 2.90 -9.77 3.17
N ASP A 35 2.54 -11.04 3.40
CA ASP A 35 3.48 -12.07 3.87
C ASP A 35 4.61 -12.37 2.88
N ASP A 36 4.41 -12.06 1.59
CA ASP A 36 5.47 -12.12 0.57
C ASP A 36 6.58 -11.05 0.77
N CYS A 37 6.40 -10.10 1.69
CA CYS A 37 7.44 -9.13 2.03
C CYS A 37 8.59 -9.81 2.79
N GLU A 38 9.82 -9.64 2.31
CA GLU A 38 10.97 -10.25 2.97
C GLU A 38 11.19 -9.66 4.37
N PRO A 39 11.44 -10.49 5.40
CA PRO A 39 11.57 -10.07 6.80
C PRO A 39 12.78 -9.17 7.09
N SER A 40 13.65 -8.93 6.10
CA SER A 40 14.72 -7.93 6.18
C SER A 40 14.21 -6.49 6.12
N GLU A 41 12.95 -6.28 5.74
CA GLU A 41 12.29 -4.99 5.75
C GLU A 41 11.81 -4.65 7.18
N THR A 42 12.71 -4.08 8.00
CA THR A 42 12.37 -3.63 9.35
C THR A 42 11.20 -2.64 9.33
N VAL A 43 10.34 -2.63 10.36
CA VAL A 43 9.24 -1.65 10.52
C VAL A 43 9.70 -0.19 10.31
N GLU A 44 10.95 0.13 10.64
CA GLU A 44 11.55 1.45 10.35
C GLU A 44 11.62 1.76 8.85
N TYR A 45 12.01 0.80 8.00
CA TYR A 45 12.00 0.94 6.54
C TYR A 45 10.57 1.08 5.98
N LEU A 46 9.63 0.35 6.58
CA LEU A 46 8.21 0.48 6.23
C LEU A 46 7.65 1.86 6.61
N LEU A 47 8.15 2.49 7.66
CA LEU A 47 7.78 3.85 8.06
C LEU A 47 8.57 4.95 7.32
N GLU A 48 9.68 4.63 6.67
CA GLU A 48 10.46 5.59 5.87
C GLU A 48 9.61 6.23 4.75
N GLY A 49 9.84 7.53 4.51
CA GLY A 49 9.15 8.32 3.48
C GLY A 49 7.93 9.11 3.96
N GLY A 50 7.75 9.26 5.28
CA GLY A 50 6.68 10.08 5.86
C GLY A 50 5.30 9.42 5.79
N VAL A 51 5.28 8.09 5.81
CA VAL A 51 4.06 7.30 5.75
C VAL A 51 3.34 7.36 7.09
N ALA A 52 2.07 7.76 7.07
CA ALA A 52 1.25 7.84 8.28
C ALA A 52 0.75 6.46 8.74
N ASP A 53 0.60 5.51 7.82
CA ASP A 53 -0.01 4.20 8.07
C ASP A 53 0.71 3.07 7.32
N VAL A 54 1.12 2.03 8.06
CA VAL A 54 1.54 0.73 7.51
C VAL A 54 0.47 -0.28 7.88
N ILE A 55 -0.01 -1.03 6.89
CA ILE A 55 -1.10 -2.00 7.06
C ILE A 55 -0.62 -3.37 6.60
N GLU A 56 -0.62 -4.35 7.50
CA GLU A 56 -0.24 -5.72 7.20
C GLU A 56 -1.48 -6.52 6.78
N VAL A 57 -1.35 -7.31 5.72
CA VAL A 57 -2.36 -8.22 5.17
C VAL A 57 -1.70 -9.53 4.72
N GLU A 58 -2.47 -10.58 4.45
CA GLU A 58 -1.87 -11.89 4.12
C GLU A 58 -1.47 -11.96 2.62
N THR A 59 -2.34 -11.48 1.73
CA THR A 59 -2.15 -11.66 0.28
C THR A 59 -2.22 -10.36 -0.53
N ALA A 60 -1.73 -10.41 -1.76
CA ALA A 60 -1.92 -9.34 -2.75
C ALA A 60 -3.41 -9.02 -2.97
N ALA A 61 -4.30 -10.02 -2.94
CA ALA A 61 -5.74 -9.82 -3.06
C ALA A 61 -6.28 -8.93 -1.92
N ASP A 62 -5.85 -9.21 -0.70
CA ASP A 62 -6.23 -8.44 0.49
C ASP A 62 -5.68 -7.01 0.43
N ALA A 63 -4.50 -6.81 -0.17
CA ALA A 63 -3.95 -5.46 -0.38
C ALA A 63 -4.86 -4.61 -1.29
N TYR A 64 -5.43 -5.19 -2.35
CA TYR A 64 -6.42 -4.51 -3.19
C TYR A 64 -7.74 -4.26 -2.47
N GLU A 65 -8.21 -5.21 -1.65
CA GLU A 65 -9.43 -5.02 -0.87
C GLU A 65 -9.26 -3.88 0.15
N ARG A 66 -8.10 -3.83 0.81
CA ARG A 66 -7.76 -2.77 1.74
C ARG A 66 -7.65 -1.43 1.03
N PHE A 67 -7.04 -1.37 -0.15
CA PHE A 67 -6.98 -0.18 -0.98
C PHE A 67 -8.38 0.38 -1.27
N ARG A 68 -9.32 -0.46 -1.73
CA ARG A 68 -10.71 -0.05 -2.00
C ARG A 68 -11.40 0.47 -0.74
N THR A 69 -11.19 -0.19 0.40
CA THR A 69 -11.76 0.22 1.68
C THR A 69 -11.22 1.58 2.12
N LEU A 70 -9.90 1.81 2.06
CA LEU A 70 -9.27 3.08 2.39
C LEU A 70 -9.81 4.24 1.54
N ILE A 71 -10.01 4.00 0.24
CA ILE A 71 -10.61 5.02 -0.64
C ILE A 71 -12.03 5.34 -0.20
N ALA A 72 -12.85 4.33 0.10
CA ALA A 72 -14.23 4.53 0.54
C ALA A 72 -14.32 5.28 1.88
N GLU A 73 -13.41 4.98 2.82
CA GLU A 73 -13.31 5.65 4.12
C GLU A 73 -12.89 7.11 3.99
N ARG A 74 -11.92 7.43 3.12
CA ARG A 74 -11.34 8.77 2.94
C ARG A 74 -12.02 9.63 1.86
N ALA A 75 -13.01 9.08 1.16
CA ALA A 75 -13.84 9.82 0.19
C ALA A 75 -15.07 10.50 0.83
N ARG A 76 -15.32 10.26 2.12
CA ARG A 76 -16.29 10.99 2.94
C ARG A 76 -15.66 12.24 3.55
#